data_AF-K6FFF9-F1
#
_entry.id   AF-K6FFF9-F1
#
_cell.length_a   1.000
_cell.length_b   1.000
_cell.length_c   1.000
_cell.angle_alpha   90.00
_cell.angle_beta   90.00
_cell.angle_gamma   90.00
#
_symmetry.space_group_name_H-M   'P 1'
#
loop_
_entity.id
_entity.type
_entity.pdbx_description
1 polymer ?
#
loop_
_entity_poly.entity_id
_entity_poly.type
_entity_poly.pdbx_seq_one_letter_code
_entity_poly.pdbx_strand_id
1 'polypeptide(L)'
;ANPELTMALKIEGMVKLALCVAYGALKRTESRGAHTREDFPERNDRDWLTRTLATWAEGADLPTLNYEAATQTFELPPGDRGYGGGKIIAREA
;
A
#
# COMPACT_ATOMS: atom_id res chain seq x y z
N ALA A 1 -21.15 17.47 26.18
CA ALA A 1 -20.53 16.76 25.05
C ALA A 1 -21.22 15.40 24.90
N ASN A 2 -21.68 15.02 23.70
CA ASN A 2 -22.29 13.70 23.46
C ASN A 2 -21.26 12.79 22.75
N PRO A 3 -20.73 11.75 23.42
CA PRO A 3 -19.73 10.85 22.84
C PRO A 3 -20.30 9.96 21.72
N GLU A 4 -21.57 9.58 21.79
CA GLU A 4 -22.23 8.76 20.76
C GLU A 4 -22.29 9.52 19.42
N LEU A 5 -22.76 10.76 19.46
CA LEU A 5 -22.79 11.63 18.28
C LEU A 5 -21.38 11.84 17.71
N THR A 6 -20.39 12.00 18.58
CA THR A 6 -18.99 12.17 18.15
C THR A 6 -18.49 10.95 17.38
N MET A 7 -18.88 9.74 17.81
CA MET A 7 -18.52 8.51 17.10
C MET A 7 -19.28 8.40 15.78
N ALA A 8 -20.59 8.65 15.79
CA ALA A 8 -21.45 8.58 14.60
C ALA A 8 -20.93 9.45 13.44
N LEU A 9 -20.39 10.64 13.74
CA LEU A 9 -19.80 11.52 12.73
C LEU A 9 -18.43 11.03 12.20
N LYS A 10 -17.68 10.24 12.99
CA LYS A 10 -16.33 9.77 12.64
C LYS A 10 -16.32 8.43 11.92
N ILE A 11 -17.33 7.59 12.16
CA ILE A 11 -17.32 6.19 11.69
C ILE A 11 -17.18 6.09 10.18
N GLU A 12 -17.84 6.96 9.42
CA GLU A 12 -17.77 6.95 7.96
C GLU A 12 -16.33 7.17 7.47
N GLY A 13 -15.65 8.18 8.01
CA GLY A 13 -14.26 8.47 7.68
C GLY A 13 -13.31 7.33 8.09
N MET A 14 -13.54 6.72 9.25
CA MET A 14 -12.77 5.56 9.71
C MET A 14 -12.93 4.36 8.76
N VAL A 15 -14.16 4.07 8.33
CA VAL A 15 -14.45 2.98 7.38
C VAL A 15 -13.85 3.27 6.01
N LYS A 16 -13.93 4.50 5.51
CA LYS A 16 -13.28 4.91 4.25
C LYS A 16 -11.77 4.72 4.30
N LEU A 17 -11.11 5.14 5.38
CA LEU A 17 -9.68 4.90 5.57
C LEU A 17 -9.35 3.40 5.67
N ALA A 18 -10.15 2.61 6.38
CA ALA A 18 -9.99 1.17 6.46
C ALA A 18 -10.09 0.50 5.07
N LEU A 19 -11.00 0.98 4.22
CA LEU A 19 -11.11 0.52 2.84
C LEU A 19 -9.89 0.88 1.98
N CYS A 20 -9.31 2.07 2.15
CA CYS A 20 -8.04 2.42 1.50
C CYS A 20 -6.92 1.42 1.86
N VAL A 21 -6.83 1.02 3.13
CA VAL A 21 -5.86 0.04 3.60
C VAL A 21 -6.15 -1.35 3.03
N ALA A 22 -7.36 -1.85 3.22
CA ALA A 22 -7.73 -3.21 2.81
C ALA A 22 -7.67 -3.40 1.30
N TYR A 23 -8.22 -2.44 0.53
CA TYR A 23 -8.22 -2.50 -0.93
C TYR A 23 -6.81 -2.29 -1.51
N GLY A 24 -6.02 -1.39 -0.90
CA GLY A 24 -4.62 -1.20 -1.25
C GLY A 24 -3.80 -2.48 -1.06
N ALA A 25 -3.97 -3.17 0.07
CA ALA A 25 -3.31 -4.44 0.36
C ALA A 25 -3.77 -5.56 -0.60
N LEU A 26 -5.06 -5.61 -0.93
CA LEU A 26 -5.60 -6.57 -1.89
C LEU A 26 -4.98 -6.40 -3.28
N LYS A 27 -4.91 -5.16 -3.78
CA LYS A 27 -4.42 -4.85 -5.13
C LYS A 27 -2.91 -4.88 -5.27
N ARG A 28 -2.15 -4.67 -4.18
CA ARG A 28 -0.69 -4.71 -4.19
C ARG A 28 -0.21 -6.16 -4.08
N THR A 29 0.09 -6.79 -5.21
CA THR A 29 0.48 -8.21 -5.27
C THR A 29 2.00 -8.40 -5.12
N GLU A 30 2.52 -8.02 -3.95
CA GLU A 30 3.89 -8.26 -3.51
C GLU A 30 3.99 -8.30 -1.97
N SER A 31 5.13 -8.72 -1.45
CA SER A 31 5.48 -8.57 -0.04
C SER A 31 6.62 -7.57 0.16
N ARG A 32 6.35 -6.47 0.88
CA ARG A 32 7.35 -5.43 1.17
C ARG A 32 7.14 -4.83 2.56
N GLY A 33 8.19 -4.86 3.38
CA GLY A 33 8.15 -4.32 4.74
C GLY A 33 7.16 -5.10 5.62
N ALA A 34 6.18 -4.41 6.18
CA ALA A 34 5.12 -5.00 7.01
C ALA A 34 3.94 -5.56 6.19
N HIS A 35 3.84 -5.22 4.90
CA HIS A 35 2.85 -5.82 4.02
C HIS A 35 3.38 -7.16 3.50
N THR A 36 2.83 -8.27 3.98
CA THR A 36 3.23 -9.62 3.60
C THR A 36 2.04 -10.42 3.11
N ARG A 37 2.17 -10.99 1.91
CA ARG A 37 1.16 -11.75 1.19
C ARG A 37 1.64 -13.18 1.04
N GLU A 38 0.89 -14.15 1.55
CA GLU A 38 1.24 -15.58 1.45
C GLU A 38 1.21 -16.06 -0.01
N ASP A 39 0.34 -15.48 -0.83
CA ASP A 39 0.19 -15.75 -2.25
C ASP A 39 1.17 -14.96 -3.14
N PHE A 40 1.87 -13.96 -2.58
CA PHE A 40 2.93 -13.18 -3.23
C PHE A 40 4.08 -12.90 -2.25
N PRO A 41 4.85 -13.93 -1.84
CA PRO A 41 5.82 -13.82 -0.76
C PRO A 41 7.07 -13.02 -1.12
N GLU A 42 7.35 -12.79 -2.40
CA GLU A 42 8.52 -12.05 -2.87
C GLU A 42 8.34 -10.53 -2.83
N ARG A 43 9.45 -9.81 -2.61
CA ARG A 43 9.52 -8.37 -2.86
C ARG A 43 9.67 -8.14 -4.36
N ASN A 44 8.75 -7.39 -4.98
CA ASN A 44 8.74 -7.22 -6.43
C ASN A 44 9.14 -5.80 -6.82
N ASP A 45 10.44 -5.59 -7.03
CA ASP A 45 10.97 -4.27 -7.40
C ASP A 45 10.74 -3.96 -8.88
N ARG A 46 10.53 -4.97 -9.73
CA ARG A 46 10.21 -4.78 -11.15
C ARG A 46 8.89 -4.05 -11.35
N ASP A 47 7.82 -4.55 -10.71
CA ASP A 47 6.46 -4.05 -10.97
C ASP A 47 5.98 -3.07 -9.90
N TRP A 48 6.48 -3.22 -8.66
CA TRP A 48 5.89 -2.55 -7.50
C TRP A 48 6.81 -1.56 -6.81
N LEU A 49 7.95 -1.14 -7.38
CA LEU A 49 8.77 -0.05 -6.82
C LEU A 49 8.08 1.33 -6.97
N THR A 50 6.92 1.44 -6.33
CA THR A 50 5.91 2.48 -6.44
C THR A 50 5.25 2.70 -5.07
N ARG A 51 4.63 3.86 -4.91
CA ARG A 51 3.74 4.20 -3.80
C ARG A 51 2.29 4.08 -4.24
N THR A 52 1.47 3.38 -3.47
CA THR A 52 0.02 3.37 -3.65
C THR A 52 -0.55 4.71 -3.18
N LEU A 53 -1.26 5.41 -4.07
CA LEU A 53 -1.98 6.66 -3.79
C LEU A 53 -3.48 6.36 -3.86
N ALA A 54 -4.18 6.53 -2.74
CA ALA A 54 -5.63 6.36 -2.67
C ALA A 54 -6.31 7.73 -2.70
N THR A 55 -7.26 7.91 -3.60
CA THR A 55 -8.16 9.07 -3.66
C THR A 55 -9.61 8.59 -3.63
N TRP A 56 -10.52 9.46 -3.20
CA TRP A 56 -11.95 9.13 -3.12
C TRP A 56 -12.76 10.06 -4.01
N ALA A 57 -13.30 9.53 -5.10
CA ALA A 57 -14.20 10.28 -5.96
C ALA A 57 -15.57 10.44 -5.28
N GLU A 58 -16.22 11.58 -5.49
CA GLU A 58 -17.54 11.84 -4.91
C GLU A 58 -18.57 10.79 -5.37
N GLY A 59 -19.33 10.25 -4.41
CA GLY A 59 -20.34 9.20 -4.67
C GLY A 59 -19.79 7.79 -4.91
N ALA A 60 -18.46 7.57 -4.87
CA ALA A 60 -17.89 6.23 -5.05
C ALA A 60 -17.95 5.38 -3.77
N ASP A 61 -18.16 4.06 -3.93
CA ASP A 61 -18.18 3.09 -2.83
C ASP A 61 -16.79 2.58 -2.42
N LEU A 62 -15.79 2.72 -3.32
CA LEU A 62 -14.41 2.26 -3.12
C LEU A 62 -13.40 3.37 -3.47
N PRO A 63 -12.21 3.36 -2.85
CA PRO A 63 -11.16 4.29 -3.21
C PRO A 63 -10.60 3.99 -4.61
N THR A 64 -10.29 5.04 -5.35
CA THR A 64 -9.50 4.93 -6.58
C THR A 64 -8.03 4.81 -6.20
N LEU A 65 -7.35 3.79 -6.73
CA LEU A 65 -5.93 3.57 -6.47
C LEU A 65 -5.13 3.94 -7.71
N ASN A 66 -4.19 4.87 -7.54
CA ASN A 66 -3.16 5.19 -8.50
C ASN A 66 -1.79 4.80 -7.92
N TYR A 67 -0.79 4.68 -8.77
CA TYR A 67 0.56 4.30 -8.36
C TYR A 67 1.55 5.33 -8.86
N GLU A 68 2.33 5.87 -7.93
CA GLU A 68 3.42 6.79 -8.23
C GLU A 68 4.73 6.00 -8.20
N ALA A 69 5.50 6.05 -9.29
CA ALA A 69 6.82 5.43 -9.31
C ALA A 69 7.75 6.06 -8.26
N ALA A 70 8.58 5.24 -7.63
CA ALA A 70 9.67 5.77 -6.82
C ALA A 70 10.60 6.63 -7.68
N THR A 71 11.41 7.46 -7.03
CA THR A 71 12.50 8.22 -7.68
C THR A 71 13.33 7.30 -8.59
N GLN A 72 13.82 7.85 -9.70
CA GLN A 72 14.74 7.13 -10.58
C GLN A 72 16.18 7.17 -10.07
N THR A 73 16.49 8.13 -9.19
CA THR A 73 17.83 8.34 -8.65
C THR A 73 17.89 7.83 -7.22
N PHE A 74 18.74 6.83 -6.99
CA PHE A 74 19.01 6.26 -5.68
C PHE A 74 20.49 6.45 -5.36
N GLU A 75 20.80 7.03 -4.20
CA GLU A 75 22.18 7.04 -3.68
C GLU A 75 22.65 5.62 -3.37
N LEU A 76 21.76 4.81 -2.79
CA LEU A 76 21.96 3.38 -2.57
C LEU A 76 20.91 2.59 -3.37
N PRO A 77 21.32 1.73 -4.32
CA PRO A 77 20.37 0.98 -5.15
C PRO A 77 19.55 -0.01 -4.33
N PRO A 78 18.37 -0.44 -4.82
CA PRO A 78 17.59 -1.50 -4.19
C PRO A 78 18.42 -2.78 -4.00
N GLY A 79 18.49 -3.26 -2.76
CA GLY A 79 19.27 -4.44 -2.38
C GLY A 79 18.58 -5.22 -1.26
N ASP A 80 19.29 -6.17 -0.67
CA ASP A 80 18.78 -6.87 0.50
C ASP A 80 18.68 -5.93 1.71
N ARG A 81 17.64 -6.12 2.53
CA ARG A 81 17.39 -5.32 3.73
C ARG A 81 18.23 -5.78 4.94
N GLY A 82 18.94 -6.91 4.82
CA GLY A 82 19.79 -7.50 5.85
C GLY A 82 19.07 -8.39 6.87
N TYR A 83 17.74 -8.52 6.80
CA TYR A 83 16.96 -9.37 7.71
C TYR A 83 15.79 -10.07 7.01
N GLY A 84 15.38 -11.21 7.58
CA GLY A 84 14.17 -11.94 7.17
C GLY A 84 14.29 -12.79 5.89
N GLY A 85 15.47 -12.87 5.25
CA GLY A 85 15.79 -13.88 4.23
C GLY A 85 14.85 -13.95 3.02
N GLY A 86 14.21 -12.84 2.65
CA GLY A 86 13.19 -12.81 1.60
C GLY A 86 13.78 -12.84 0.19
N LYS A 87 13.04 -13.43 -0.75
CA LYS A 87 13.38 -13.39 -2.18
C LYS A 87 12.99 -12.04 -2.79
N ILE A 88 13.82 -11.54 -3.71
CA ILE A 88 13.65 -10.26 -4.39
C ILE A 88 13.56 -10.52 -5.88
N ILE A 89 12.49 -10.01 -6.51
CA ILE A 89 12.39 -9.88 -7.96
C ILE A 89 12.97 -8.52 -8.30
N ALA A 90 14.21 -8.51 -8.77
CA ALA A 90 14.91 -7.28 -9.13
C ALA A 90 14.26 -6.61 -10.36
N ARG A 91 14.33 -5.28 -10.40
CA ARG A 91 14.03 -4.51 -11.61
C ARG A 91 15.21 -4.65 -12.57
N GLU A 92 14.92 -4.84 -13.86
CA GLU A 92 15.97 -4.81 -14.88
C GLU A 92 16.64 -3.42 -14.90
N ALA A 93 17.96 -3.42 -15.14
CA ALA A 93 18.81 -2.23 -15.09
C ALA A 93 18.60 -1.32 -16.31
#